data_AF-L2G148-F1
#
_entry.id   AF-L2G148-F1
#
_cell.length_a   1.000
_cell.length_b   1.000
_cell.length_c   1.000
_cell.angle_alpha   90.00
_cell.angle_beta   90.00
_cell.angle_gamma   90.00
#
_symmetry.space_group_name_H-M   'P 1'
#
loop_
_entity.id
_entity.type
_entity.pdbx_description
1 polymer ?
#
loop_
_entity_poly.entity_id
_entity_poly.type
_entity_poly.pdbx_seq_one_letter_code
_entity_poly.pdbx_strand_id
1 'polypeptide(L)'
;MPTHTGTTVIVTGSGGGLGKSIAEAYLAAGAHVGAVDRFGRLDVLVNNAGVMDKFDPAGECAKDTWDSVLAVNLTGPFLTTKAAVNQFLAQGATSA
;
A
#
# COMPACT_ATOMS: atom_id res chain seq x y z
N MET A 1 21.64 -2.83 -4.01
CA MET A 1 20.24 -2.70 -4.47
C MET A 1 20.22 -1.72 -5.63
N PRO A 2 19.37 -1.93 -6.65
CA PRO A 2 19.13 -0.92 -7.69
C PRO A 2 18.72 0.43 -7.07
N THR A 3 19.05 1.54 -7.72
CA THR A 3 18.59 2.88 -7.32
C THR A 3 17.19 3.14 -7.86
N HIS A 4 16.33 3.82 -7.08
CA HIS A 4 14.94 4.16 -7.44
C HIS A 4 14.74 5.67 -7.60
N THR A 5 15.81 6.39 -7.96
CA THR A 5 15.79 7.84 -8.16
C THR A 5 14.71 8.24 -9.17
N GLY A 6 13.85 9.18 -8.79
CA GLY A 6 12.77 9.69 -9.65
C GLY A 6 11.52 8.79 -9.72
N THR A 7 11.51 7.65 -9.03
CA THR A 7 10.32 6.80 -8.92
C THR A 7 9.37 7.34 -7.85
N THR A 8 8.07 7.39 -8.15
CA THR A 8 7.03 7.73 -7.19
C THR A 8 6.36 6.48 -6.65
N VAL A 9 6.40 6.29 -5.32
CA VAL A 9 5.90 5.11 -4.62
C VAL A 9 4.84 5.50 -3.59
N ILE A 10 3.72 4.79 -3.57
CA ILE A 10 2.73 4.89 -2.49
C ILE A 10 2.79 3.63 -1.64
N VAL A 11 2.99 3.80 -0.33
CA VAL A 11 2.95 2.74 0.68
C VAL A 11 1.82 3.02 1.66
N THR A 12 0.85 2.11 1.74
CA THR A 12 -0.25 2.22 2.72
C THR A 12 0.21 1.75 4.11
N GLY A 13 -0.37 2.33 5.18
CA GLY A 13 -0.04 1.94 6.56
C GLY A 13 1.41 2.25 6.98
N SER A 14 2.00 3.31 6.42
CA SER A 14 3.42 3.66 6.61
C SER A 14 3.75 4.36 7.94
N GLY A 15 2.76 4.57 8.82
CA GLY A 15 2.96 5.26 10.11
C GLY A 15 3.79 4.47 11.14
N GLY A 16 4.00 3.17 10.94
CA GLY A 16 4.75 2.32 11.88
C GLY A 16 5.03 0.91 11.33
N GLY A 17 5.73 0.10 12.14
CA GLY A 17 6.02 -1.30 11.84
C GLY A 17 6.68 -1.54 10.48
N LEU A 18 6.29 -2.63 9.82
CA LEU A 18 6.81 -3.00 8.49
C LEU A 18 6.53 -1.93 7.43
N GLY A 19 5.37 -1.26 7.48
CA GLY A 19 5.02 -0.20 6.53
C GLY A 19 5.98 0.98 6.58
N LYS A 20 6.39 1.38 7.79
CA LYS A 20 7.42 2.40 7.99
C LYS A 20 8.76 1.93 7.44
N SER A 21 9.19 0.70 7.75
CA SER A 21 10.47 0.17 7.24
C SER A 21 10.50 0.07 5.71
N ILE A 22 9.38 -0.29 5.07
CA ILE A 22 9.26 -0.28 3.61
C ILE A 22 9.39 1.14 3.06
N ALA A 23 8.68 2.11 3.67
CA ALA A 23 8.78 3.50 3.27
C ALA A 23 10.21 4.04 3.41
N GLU A 24 10.88 3.78 4.53
CA GLU A 24 12.28 4.17 4.79
C GLU A 24 13.25 3.51 3.79
N ALA A 25 13.03 2.25 3.44
CA ALA A 25 13.86 1.56 2.45
C ALA A 25 13.76 2.20 1.06
N TYR A 26 12.56 2.57 0.61
CA TYR A 26 12.36 3.27 -0.67
C TYR A 26 12.91 4.69 -0.64
N LEU A 27 12.75 5.41 0.47
CA LEU A 27 13.36 6.73 0.66
C LEU A 27 14.89 6.64 0.59
N ALA A 28 15.50 5.66 1.28
CA ALA A 28 16.94 5.43 1.24
C ALA A 28 17.45 5.05 -0.16
N ALA A 29 16.60 4.43 -0.98
CA ALA A 29 16.89 4.12 -2.38
C ALA A 29 16.66 5.28 -3.37
N GLY A 30 16.24 6.46 -2.88
CA GLY A 30 16.08 7.68 -3.67
C GLY A 30 14.67 7.91 -4.26
N ALA A 31 13.67 7.11 -3.87
CA ALA A 31 12.31 7.29 -4.33
C ALA A 31 11.58 8.43 -3.60
N HIS A 32 10.54 8.97 -4.24
CA HIS A 32 9.56 9.82 -3.57
C HIS A 32 8.48 8.92 -2.94
N VAL A 33 8.34 8.95 -1.61
CA VAL A 33 7.33 8.16 -0.89
C VAL A 33 6.25 9.08 -0.36
N GLY A 34 5.02 8.90 -0.85
CA GLY A 34 3.86 9.69 -0.46
C GLY A 34 2.86 8.89 0.38
N ALA A 35 2.42 9.47 1.50
CA ALA A 35 1.13 9.16 2.12
C ALA A 35 0.17 10.29 1.73
N VAL A 36 -0.49 10.13 0.58
CA VAL A 36 -1.42 11.11 -0.02
C VAL A 36 -0.78 12.48 -0.25
N ASP A 37 0.09 12.58 -1.26
CA ASP A 37 0.43 13.86 -1.88
C ASP A 37 0.18 13.76 -3.40
N ARG A 38 -0.23 14.87 -4.04
CA ARG A 38 -0.68 14.90 -5.44
C ARG A 38 0.51 14.83 -6.41
N PHE A 39 1.18 13.69 -6.47
CA PHE A 39 2.13 13.42 -7.54
C PHE A 39 1.38 13.05 -8.82
N GLY A 40 1.75 13.66 -9.95
CA GLY A 40 1.06 13.47 -11.23
C GLY A 40 1.25 12.08 -11.85
N ARG A 41 2.28 11.33 -11.41
CA ARG A 41 2.60 9.96 -11.87
C ARG A 41 2.77 9.05 -10.65
N LEU A 42 2.32 7.80 -10.79
CA LEU A 42 2.54 6.72 -9.82
C LEU A 42 3.30 5.59 -10.52
N ASP A 43 4.38 5.08 -9.93
CA ASP A 43 5.14 3.98 -10.52
C ASP A 43 4.96 2.67 -9.74
N VAL A 44 4.77 2.75 -8.42
CA VAL A 44 4.61 1.58 -7.55
C VAL A 44 3.53 1.84 -6.49
N LEU A 45 2.64 0.86 -6.31
CA LEU A 45 1.72 0.79 -5.18
C LEU A 45 2.11 -0.39 -4.27
N VAL A 46 2.26 -0.14 -2.97
CA VAL A 46 2.46 -1.16 -1.95
C VAL A 46 1.24 -1.20 -1.01
N ASN A 47 0.43 -2.25 -1.17
CA ASN A 47 -0.70 -2.57 -0.29
C ASN A 47 -0.19 -3.27 0.97
N ASN A 48 0.43 -2.52 1.87
CA ASN A 48 0.99 -3.06 3.10
C ASN A 48 0.06 -2.92 4.31
N ALA A 49 -0.89 -1.97 4.31
CA ALA A 49 -1.79 -1.77 5.44
C ALA A 49 -2.54 -3.06 5.79
N GLY A 50 -2.49 -3.45 7.07
CA GLY A 50 -3.18 -4.62 7.56
C GLY A 50 -3.40 -4.57 9.07
N VAL A 51 -4.47 -5.20 9.52
CA VAL A 51 -4.77 -5.45 10.94
C VAL A 51 -4.99 -6.93 11.18
N MET A 52 -4.72 -7.38 12.39
CA MET A 52 -5.03 -8.74 12.81
C MET A 52 -6.29 -8.76 13.68
N ASP A 53 -6.93 -9.92 13.73
CA ASP A 53 -7.90 -10.22 14.77
C ASP A 53 -7.18 -10.50 16.11
N LYS A 54 -7.89 -11.10 17.05
CA LYS A 54 -7.34 -11.50 18.36
C LYS A 54 -6.76 -12.91 18.35
N PHE A 55 -6.66 -13.57 17.19
CA PHE A 55 -6.43 -15.02 17.06
C PHE A 55 -7.53 -15.86 17.73
N ASP A 56 -8.78 -15.39 17.67
CA ASP A 56 -9.91 -16.12 18.22
C ASP A 56 -10.14 -17.43 17.43
N PRO A 57 -10.58 -18.52 18.08
CA PRO A 57 -11.05 -19.70 17.36
C PRO A 57 -12.12 -19.35 16.33
N ALA A 58 -12.16 -20.06 15.19
CA ALA A 58 -13.04 -19.71 14.08
C ALA A 58 -14.55 -19.64 14.46
N GLY A 59 -14.99 -20.45 15.43
CA GLY A 59 -16.37 -20.43 15.94
C GLY A 59 -16.68 -19.31 16.93
N GLU A 60 -15.66 -18.59 17.40
CA GLU A 60 -15.76 -17.55 18.44
C GLU A 60 -15.44 -16.15 17.89
N CYS A 61 -14.91 -16.06 16.67
CA CYS A 61 -14.59 -14.79 16.03
C CYS A 61 -15.87 -13.95 15.85
N ALA A 62 -15.88 -12.78 16.51
CA ALA A 62 -16.99 -11.84 16.38
C ALA A 62 -17.09 -11.32 14.94
N LYS A 63 -18.32 -11.24 14.43
CA LYS A 63 -18.60 -10.77 13.07
C LYS A 63 -17.99 -9.39 12.77
N ASP A 64 -18.05 -8.48 13.74
CA ASP A 64 -17.49 -7.13 13.59
C ASP A 64 -15.96 -7.14 13.46
N THR A 65 -15.27 -8.03 14.16
CA THR A 65 -13.82 -8.23 14.04
C THR A 65 -13.49 -8.76 12.65
N TRP A 66 -14.20 -9.80 12.20
CA TRP A 66 -14.04 -10.36 10.86
C TRP A 66 -14.24 -9.31 9.77
N ASP A 67 -15.32 -8.53 9.86
CA ASP A 67 -15.63 -7.49 8.89
C ASP A 67 -14.57 -6.38 8.87
N SER A 68 -14.06 -5.99 10.05
CA SER A 68 -12.99 -5.00 10.16
C SER A 68 -11.69 -5.48 9.51
N VAL A 69 -11.32 -6.75 9.74
CA VAL A 69 -10.15 -7.37 9.11
C VAL A 69 -10.32 -7.43 7.59
N LEU A 70 -11.47 -7.85 7.08
CA LEU A 70 -11.73 -7.88 5.63
C LEU A 70 -11.75 -6.47 5.02
N ALA A 71 -12.35 -5.50 5.71
CA ALA A 71 -12.42 -4.12 5.24
C ALA A 71 -11.01 -3.54 5.03
N VAL A 72 -10.10 -3.75 5.99
CA VAL A 72 -8.72 -3.23 5.91
C VAL A 72 -7.86 -4.08 4.98
N ASN A 73 -7.86 -5.40 5.15
CA ASN A 73 -6.87 -6.28 4.52
C ASN A 73 -7.27 -6.76 3.13
N LEU A 74 -8.55 -6.63 2.74
CA LEU A 74 -9.05 -7.09 1.44
C LEU A 74 -9.73 -5.96 0.66
N THR A 75 -10.76 -5.33 1.21
CA THR A 75 -11.48 -4.26 0.53
C THR A 75 -10.58 -3.05 0.29
N GLY A 76 -9.77 -2.65 1.27
CA GLY A 76 -8.78 -1.58 1.14
C GLY A 76 -7.84 -1.78 -0.06
N PRO A 77 -7.05 -2.87 -0.12
CA PRO A 77 -6.19 -3.20 -1.25
C PRO A 77 -6.91 -3.27 -2.60
N PHE A 78 -8.15 -3.76 -2.63
CA PHE A 78 -8.94 -3.75 -3.87
C PHE A 78 -9.17 -2.31 -4.37
N LEU A 79 -9.60 -1.40 -3.49
CA LEU A 79 -9.90 -0.01 -3.84
C LEU A 79 -8.65 0.76 -4.28
N THR A 80 -7.54 0.61 -3.55
CA THR A 80 -6.28 1.27 -3.88
C THR A 80 -5.69 0.73 -5.19
N THR A 81 -5.76 -0.58 -5.41
CA THR A 81 -5.31 -1.21 -6.66
C THR A 81 -6.16 -0.75 -7.83
N LYS A 82 -7.48 -0.69 -7.69
CA LYS A 82 -8.37 -0.17 -8.74
C LYS A 82 -8.00 1.26 -9.14
N ALA A 83 -7.72 2.12 -8.16
CA ALA A 83 -7.28 3.50 -8.43
C ALA A 83 -5.91 3.54 -9.12
N ALA A 84 -4.94 2.76 -8.63
CA ALA A 84 -3.60 2.69 -9.20
C ALA A 84 -3.60 2.16 -10.64
N VAL A 85 -4.37 1.10 -10.93
CA VAL A 85 -4.53 0.57 -12.30
C VAL A 85 -5.07 1.65 -13.23
N ASN A 86 -6.10 2.39 -12.83
CA ASN A 86 -6.63 3.48 -13.65
C ASN A 86 -5.57 4.56 -13.91
N GLN A 87 -4.76 4.91 -12.90
CA GLN A 87 -3.65 5.84 -13.07
C GLN A 87 -2.58 5.29 -14.01
N PHE A 88 -2.18 4.02 -13.86
CA PHE A 88 -1.19 3.36 -14.72
C PHE A 88 -1.63 3.32 -16.18
N LEU A 89 -2.91 3.04 -16.44
CA LEU A 89 -3.49 3.06 -17.79
C LEU A 89 -3.50 4.48 -18.37
N ALA A 90 -3.86 5.49 -17.57
CA ALA A 90 -3.93 6.88 -18.01
C ALA A 90 -2.55 7.47 -18.35
N GLN A 91 -1.49 7.08 -17.63
CA GLN A 91 -0.14 7.58 -17.84
C GLN A 91 0.68 6.79 -18.87
N GLY A 92 0.18 5.64 -19.32
CA GLY A 92 0.88 4.73 -20.25
C GLY A 92 2.01 3.93 -19.58
N ALA A 93 2.57 2.96 -20.32
CA ALA A 93 3.69 2.15 -19.83
C ALA A 93 4.95 3.02 -19.65
N THR A 94 5.67 2.81 -18.56
CA THR A 94 7.04 3.31 -18.41
C THR A 94 7.92 2.57 -19.41
N SER A 95 8.58 3.29 -20.33
CA SER A 95 9.69 2.75 -21.11
C SER A 95 10.77 2.28 -20.13
N ALA A 96 11.15 1.01 -20.19
CA ALA A 96 12.21 0.43 -19.38
C ALA A 96 13.58 1.00 -19.75
#